data_AF-A0A0A0BES9-F1
#
_entry.id   AF-A0A0A0BES9-F1
#
_cell.length_a   1.000
_cell.length_b   1.000
_cell.length_c   1.000
_cell.angle_alpha   90.00
_cell.angle_beta   90.00
_cell.angle_gamma   90.00
#
_symmetry.space_group_name_H-M   'P 1'
#
loop_
_entity.id
_entity.type
_entity.pdbx_description
1 polymer ?
#
loop_
_entity_poly.entity_id
_entity_poly.type
_entity_poly.pdbx_seq_one_letter_code
_entity_poly.pdbx_strand_id
1 'polypeptide(L)'
;MFRETNSRSIVKGITWRVLATTTTVIIVYVFFGRLDLAIAAGILESVLKVALYWAHERGWHKIRWGRERISPFNLWFTGLPSSGKTTIADAVFVELEKLHIPLERIDSKDIRDLIPNIGYSREERNRHLKRVGHLIQTLQNNSISTVASFISPYRESRKALREMVHNNIVVYIKADIETCKKRDTHGNYDKALAGEYPNFTGISDVYEEPKHAEIIIDTDLLSVEEAVKIITNYVKKHYIK
;
A
#
# COMPACT_ATOMS: atom_id res chain seq x y z
N MET A 1 -7.51 -6.22 18.51
CA MET A 1 -8.46 -5.18 18.07
C MET A 1 -9.70 -5.89 17.54
N PHE A 2 -10.83 -5.82 18.26
CA PHE A 2 -12.06 -6.48 17.82
C PHE A 2 -12.64 -5.72 16.63
N ARG A 3 -12.88 -6.42 15.52
CA ARG A 3 -13.53 -5.86 14.33
C ARG A 3 -15.04 -6.04 14.50
N GLU A 4 -15.82 -4.96 14.47
CA GLU A 4 -17.28 -5.08 14.50
C GLU A 4 -17.78 -5.69 13.19
N THR A 5 -18.63 -6.72 13.29
CA THR A 5 -19.28 -7.32 12.13
C THR A 5 -20.52 -6.53 11.75
N ASN A 6 -20.84 -6.48 10.45
CA ASN A 6 -22.04 -5.81 9.94
C ASN A 6 -23.31 -6.29 10.65
N SER A 7 -23.44 -7.61 10.87
CA SER A 7 -24.56 -8.20 11.59
C SER A 7 -24.69 -7.72 13.03
N ARG A 8 -23.56 -7.60 13.75
CA ARG A 8 -23.57 -7.11 15.14
C ARG A 8 -24.01 -5.63 15.21
N SER A 9 -23.61 -4.82 14.24
CA SER A 9 -24.01 -3.41 14.15
C SER A 9 -25.50 -3.25 13.85
N ILE A 10 -26.03 -4.07 12.93
CA ILE A 10 -27.47 -4.10 12.61
C ILE A 10 -28.28 -4.51 13.84
N VAL A 11 -27.89 -5.59 14.52
CA VAL A 11 -28.59 -6.07 15.73
C VAL A 11 -28.57 -5.00 16.83
N LYS A 12 -27.42 -4.36 17.11
CA LYS A 12 -27.33 -3.25 18.07
C LYS A 12 -28.23 -2.07 17.69
N GLY A 13 -28.32 -1.75 16.40
CA GLY A 13 -29.20 -0.69 15.90
C GLY A 13 -30.68 -1.01 16.10
N ILE A 14 -31.10 -2.25 15.83
CA ILE A 14 -32.49 -2.70 16.01
C ILE A 14 -32.86 -2.73 17.49
N THR A 15 -32.02 -3.34 18.35
CA THR A 15 -32.32 -3.46 19.78
C THR A 15 -32.44 -2.10 20.46
N TRP A 16 -31.53 -1.16 20.14
CA TRP A 16 -31.61 0.21 20.64
C TRP A 16 -32.90 0.92 20.18
N ARG A 17 -33.31 0.74 18.91
CA ARG A 17 -34.54 1.36 18.39
C ARG A 17 -35.80 0.83 19.05
N VAL A 18 -35.89 -0.47 19.31
CA VAL A 18 -37.03 -1.06 20.05
C VAL A 18 -37.12 -0.46 21.45
N LEU A 19 -35.99 -0.35 22.14
CA LEU A 19 -35.92 0.18 23.51
C LEU A 19 -36.28 1.68 23.57
N ALA A 20 -35.76 2.47 22.62
CA ALA A 20 -36.09 3.89 22.49
C ALA A 20 -37.57 4.11 22.16
N THR A 21 -38.13 3.36 21.20
CA THR A 21 -39.56 3.47 20.82
C THR A 21 -40.47 3.11 21.98
N THR A 22 -40.15 2.02 22.70
CA THR A 22 -40.92 1.58 23.87
C THR A 22 -40.96 2.66 24.94
N THR A 23 -39.83 3.34 25.16
CA THR A 23 -39.74 4.44 26.13
C THR A 23 -40.64 5.61 25.74
N THR A 24 -40.64 6.02 24.47
CA THR A 24 -41.54 7.09 23.98
C THR A 24 -43.01 6.70 24.14
N VAL A 25 -43.38 5.46 23.79
CA VAL A 25 -44.76 4.96 23.96
C VAL A 25 -45.18 5.04 25.43
N ILE A 26 -44.32 4.60 26.36
CA ILE A 26 -44.62 4.67 27.81
C ILE A 26 -44.81 6.12 28.26
N ILE A 27 -43.92 7.03 27.88
CA ILE A 27 -44.00 8.45 28.26
C ILE A 27 -45.29 9.08 27.73
N VAL A 28 -45.58 8.92 26.44
CA VAL A 28 -46.78 9.51 25.83
C VAL A 28 -48.05 8.91 26.46
N TYR A 29 -48.04 7.61 26.77
CA TYR A 29 -49.17 6.98 27.45
C TYR A 29 -49.41 7.56 28.86
N VAL A 30 -48.35 7.76 29.64
CA VAL A 30 -48.45 8.33 31.00
C VAL A 30 -49.04 9.75 31.00
N PHE A 31 -48.70 10.57 30.00
CA PHE A 31 -49.19 11.96 29.93
C PHE A 31 -50.62 12.09 29.38
N PHE A 32 -50.98 11.29 28.38
CA PHE A 32 -52.24 11.48 27.64
C PHE A 32 -53.29 10.42 27.95
N GLY A 33 -52.93 9.33 28.65
CA GLY A 33 -53.84 8.21 28.97
C GLY A 33 -54.34 7.43 27.74
N ARG A 34 -53.75 7.68 26.56
CA ARG A 34 -54.23 7.22 25.26
C ARG A 34 -53.18 6.38 24.55
N LEU A 35 -53.40 5.06 24.52
CA LEU A 35 -52.46 4.09 23.95
C LEU A 35 -52.32 4.22 22.43
N ASP A 36 -53.40 4.60 21.75
CA ASP A 36 -53.44 4.85 20.31
C ASP A 36 -52.50 6.00 19.91
N LEU A 37 -52.59 7.13 20.64
CA LEU A 37 -51.70 8.27 20.44
C LEU A 37 -50.24 7.93 20.77
N ALA A 38 -50.01 7.14 21.82
CA ALA A 38 -48.69 6.72 22.24
C ALA A 38 -47.98 5.84 21.20
N ILE A 39 -48.67 4.83 20.68
CA ILE A 39 -48.13 3.94 19.64
C ILE A 39 -47.87 4.73 18.34
N ALA A 40 -48.83 5.57 17.92
CA ALA A 40 -48.68 6.39 16.71
C ALA A 40 -47.47 7.35 16.82
N ALA A 41 -47.30 8.01 17.97
CA ALA A 41 -46.17 8.89 18.23
C ALA A 41 -44.83 8.13 18.20
N GLY A 42 -44.74 6.97 18.85
CA GLY A 42 -43.54 6.14 18.85
C GLY A 42 -43.13 5.65 17.46
N ILE A 43 -44.09 5.21 16.64
CA ILE A 43 -43.81 4.78 15.25
C ILE A 43 -43.34 5.97 14.41
N LEU A 44 -44.08 7.09 14.45
CA LEU A 44 -43.76 8.29 13.68
C LEU A 44 -42.38 8.84 14.04
N GLU A 45 -42.07 8.93 15.33
CA GLU A 45 -40.76 9.37 15.83
C GLU A 45 -39.64 8.47 15.31
N SER A 46 -39.84 7.15 15.38
CA SER A 46 -38.86 6.18 14.90
C SER A 46 -38.59 6.35 13.41
N VAL A 47 -39.63 6.39 12.57
CA VAL A 47 -39.47 6.58 11.12
C VAL A 47 -38.76 7.91 10.82
N LEU A 48 -39.16 9.00 11.49
CA LEU A 48 -38.57 10.32 11.29
C LEU A 48 -37.08 10.33 11.69
N LYS A 49 -36.70 9.74 12.83
CA LYS A 49 -35.31 9.65 13.26
C LYS A 49 -34.44 8.85 12.29
N VAL A 50 -34.98 7.78 11.70
CA VAL A 50 -34.26 7.03 10.66
C VAL A 50 -34.03 7.89 9.43
N ALA A 51 -35.05 8.59 8.95
CA ALA A 51 -34.95 9.48 7.80
C ALA A 51 -33.97 10.64 8.06
N LEU A 52 -34.04 11.26 9.24
CA LEU A 52 -33.14 12.33 9.66
C LEU A 52 -31.69 11.83 9.81
N TYR A 53 -31.48 10.67 10.44
CA TYR A 53 -30.15 10.07 10.54
C TYR A 53 -29.56 9.78 9.16
N TRP A 54 -30.35 9.19 8.25
CA TRP A 54 -29.93 8.95 6.88
C TRP A 54 -29.57 10.25 6.15
N ALA A 55 -30.40 11.29 6.27
CA ALA A 55 -30.13 12.60 5.66
C ALA A 55 -28.87 13.25 6.26
N HIS A 56 -28.71 13.17 7.58
CA HIS A 56 -27.53 13.64 8.31
C HIS A 56 -26.27 12.90 7.86
N GLU A 57 -26.30 11.57 7.76
CA GLU A 57 -25.18 10.75 7.28
C GLU A 57 -24.80 11.15 5.85
N ARG A 58 -25.78 11.32 4.95
CA ARG A 58 -25.55 11.79 3.58
C ARG A 58 -24.96 13.19 3.51
N GLY A 59 -25.36 14.08 4.43
CA GLY A 59 -24.73 15.38 4.62
C GLY A 59 -23.28 15.27 5.09
N TRP A 60 -23.04 14.44 6.12
CA TRP A 60 -21.71 14.24 6.71
C TRP A 60 -20.73 13.58 5.76
N HIS A 61 -21.19 12.72 4.83
CA HIS A 61 -20.35 12.17 3.76
C HIS A 61 -19.72 13.26 2.87
N LYS A 62 -20.36 14.43 2.73
CA LYS A 62 -19.80 15.58 2.01
C LYS A 62 -18.79 16.37 2.86
N ILE A 63 -18.85 16.25 4.18
CA ILE A 63 -17.96 16.93 5.11
C ILE A 63 -16.67 16.11 5.25
N ARG A 64 -15.53 16.75 4.94
CA ARG A 64 -14.19 16.12 5.03
C ARG A 64 -13.51 16.28 6.39
N TRP A 65 -14.12 17.05 7.29
CA TRP A 65 -13.59 17.33 8.63
C TRP A 65 -13.41 16.04 9.44
N GLY A 66 -12.24 15.89 10.08
CA GLY A 66 -11.88 14.71 10.90
C GLY A 66 -11.42 13.47 10.14
N ARG A 67 -11.35 13.49 8.80
CA ARG A 67 -10.73 12.41 8.00
C ARG A 67 -9.25 12.70 7.78
N GLU A 68 -8.38 12.07 8.56
CA GLU A 68 -6.94 12.06 8.29
C GLU A 68 -6.62 10.98 7.25
N ARG A 69 -6.01 11.39 6.13
CA ARG A 69 -5.47 10.44 5.17
C ARG A 69 -4.12 9.96 5.68
N ILE A 70 -3.91 8.64 5.71
CA ILE A 70 -2.55 8.11 5.82
C ILE A 70 -1.76 8.64 4.63
N SER A 71 -0.68 9.37 4.90
CA SER A 71 0.17 9.87 3.83
C SER A 71 0.76 8.67 3.09
N PRO A 72 0.54 8.53 1.77
CA PRO A 72 1.06 7.40 1.04
C PRO A 72 2.60 7.44 1.00
N PHE A 73 3.19 6.27 0.82
CA PHE A 73 4.64 6.08 0.72
C PHE A 73 5.00 5.16 -0.43
N ASN A 74 6.26 5.18 -0.85
CA ASN A 74 6.80 4.27 -1.85
C ASN A 74 8.00 3.53 -1.25
N LEU A 75 7.91 2.21 -1.10
CA LEU A 75 9.06 1.36 -0.84
C LEU A 75 9.70 0.99 -2.17
N TRP A 76 10.86 1.59 -2.48
CA TRP A 76 11.59 1.36 -3.71
C TRP A 76 12.78 0.42 -3.49
N PHE A 77 12.61 -0.85 -3.88
CA PHE A 77 13.64 -1.87 -3.82
C PHE A 77 14.58 -1.77 -5.02
N THR A 78 15.88 -1.61 -4.76
CA THR A 78 16.96 -1.54 -5.77
C THR A 78 18.08 -2.52 -5.44
N GLY A 79 18.79 -3.04 -6.45
CA GLY A 79 19.80 -4.09 -6.26
C GLY A 79 20.15 -4.84 -7.55
N LEU A 80 21.25 -5.58 -7.53
CA LEU A 80 21.70 -6.41 -8.66
C LEU A 80 20.65 -7.46 -9.09
N PRO A 81 20.62 -7.90 -10.36
CA PRO A 81 19.82 -9.06 -10.76
C PRO A 81 20.07 -10.25 -9.82
N SER A 82 19.03 -10.99 -9.44
CA SER A 82 19.13 -12.13 -8.51
C SER A 82 19.59 -11.80 -7.07
N SER A 83 19.61 -10.53 -6.66
CA SER A 83 19.91 -10.13 -5.27
C SER A 83 18.81 -10.43 -4.24
N GLY A 84 17.65 -10.97 -4.65
CA GLY A 84 16.54 -11.27 -3.74
C GLY A 84 15.47 -10.18 -3.61
N LYS A 85 15.53 -9.10 -4.42
CA LYS A 85 14.55 -7.99 -4.41
C LYS A 85 13.09 -8.43 -4.43
N THR A 86 12.69 -9.19 -5.44
CA THR A 86 11.29 -9.60 -5.64
C THR A 86 10.82 -10.45 -4.46
N THR A 87 11.62 -11.43 -4.04
CA THR A 87 11.31 -12.29 -2.87
C THR A 87 11.04 -11.49 -1.61
N ILE A 88 11.92 -10.53 -1.27
CA ILE A 88 11.76 -9.72 -0.06
C ILE A 88 10.61 -8.72 -0.23
N ALA A 89 10.47 -8.09 -1.41
CA ALA A 89 9.40 -7.14 -1.69
C ALA A 89 8.01 -7.79 -1.61
N ASP A 90 7.85 -9.00 -2.15
CA ASP A 90 6.59 -9.74 -2.09
C ASP A 90 6.23 -10.11 -0.64
N ALA A 91 7.21 -10.61 0.13
CA ALA A 91 7.00 -10.91 1.54
C ALA A 91 6.67 -9.67 2.39
N VAL A 92 7.34 -8.54 2.12
CA VAL A 92 7.02 -7.24 2.75
C VAL A 92 5.61 -6.79 2.37
N PHE A 93 5.21 -6.93 1.10
CA PHE A 93 3.88 -6.57 0.63
C PHE A 93 2.80 -7.36 1.38
N VAL A 94 2.95 -8.69 1.47
CA VAL A 94 2.03 -9.57 2.20
C VAL A 94 1.93 -9.17 3.69
N GLU A 95 3.03 -8.81 4.34
CA GLU A 95 2.99 -8.36 5.74
C GLU A 95 2.32 -6.99 5.91
N LEU A 96 2.48 -6.07 4.96
CA LEU A 96 1.86 -4.75 5.02
C LEU A 96 0.39 -4.75 4.63
N GLU A 97 -0.07 -5.64 3.73
CA GLU A 97 -1.50 -5.81 3.39
C GLU A 97 -2.36 -6.15 4.62
N LYS A 98 -1.77 -6.84 5.62
CA LYS A 98 -2.45 -7.15 6.89
C LYS A 98 -2.85 -5.89 7.67
N LEU A 99 -2.27 -4.72 7.36
CA LEU A 99 -2.61 -3.43 7.95
C LEU A 99 -3.88 -2.82 7.35
N HIS A 100 -4.44 -3.40 6.29
CA HIS A 100 -5.64 -2.92 5.60
C HIS A 100 -5.55 -1.46 5.13
N ILE A 101 -4.34 -1.03 4.74
CA ILE A 101 -4.10 0.25 4.07
C ILE A 101 -4.10 0.06 2.55
N PRO A 102 -4.48 1.08 1.75
CA PRO A 102 -4.32 1.01 0.30
C PRO A 102 -2.85 0.85 -0.08
N LEU A 103 -2.50 -0.29 -0.68
CA LEU A 103 -1.12 -0.67 -0.99
C LEU A 103 -1.10 -1.47 -2.31
N GLU A 104 -0.15 -1.18 -3.19
CA GLU A 104 0.01 -1.88 -4.47
C GLU A 104 1.42 -2.42 -4.65
N ARG A 105 1.53 -3.61 -5.24
CA ARG A 105 2.80 -4.26 -5.58
C ARG A 105 3.16 -3.97 -7.04
N ILE A 106 4.37 -3.48 -7.27
CA ILE A 106 4.86 -3.14 -8.61
C ILE A 106 6.22 -3.81 -8.88
N ASP A 107 6.26 -4.93 -9.59
CA ASP A 107 7.52 -5.53 -10.03
C ASP A 107 7.85 -5.14 -11.49
N SER A 108 9.14 -5.00 -11.76
CA SER A 108 9.64 -4.86 -13.12
C SER A 108 9.16 -5.95 -14.07
N LYS A 109 9.00 -7.19 -13.62
CA LYS A 109 8.54 -8.30 -14.46
C LYS A 109 7.09 -8.11 -14.94
N ASP A 110 6.24 -7.56 -14.08
CA ASP A 110 4.81 -7.41 -14.37
C ASP A 110 4.54 -6.18 -15.25
N ILE A 111 5.25 -5.08 -14.99
CA ILE A 111 5.00 -3.81 -15.68
C ILE A 111 5.76 -3.70 -16.99
N ARG A 112 6.89 -4.40 -17.15
CA ARG A 112 7.74 -4.23 -18.33
C ARG A 112 6.95 -4.51 -19.61
N ASP A 113 6.26 -5.63 -19.71
CA ASP A 113 5.53 -5.99 -20.93
C ASP A 113 4.30 -5.09 -21.20
N LEU A 114 3.82 -4.36 -20.19
CA LEU A 114 2.72 -3.40 -20.32
C LEU A 114 3.17 -2.04 -20.85
N ILE A 115 4.45 -1.69 -20.71
CA ILE A 115 4.99 -0.40 -21.13
C ILE A 115 5.68 -0.56 -22.48
N PRO A 116 5.18 0.04 -23.58
CA PRO A 116 5.79 -0.12 -24.90
C PRO A 116 7.14 0.60 -25.02
N ASN A 117 7.94 0.21 -26.02
CA ASN A 117 9.23 0.85 -26.36
C ASN A 117 10.23 0.85 -25.20
N ILE A 118 10.45 -0.34 -24.67
CA ILE A 118 11.44 -0.65 -23.63
C ILE A 118 12.62 -1.34 -24.27
N GLY A 119 13.80 -0.99 -23.78
CA GLY A 119 15.03 -1.69 -24.09
C GLY A 119 15.93 -1.74 -22.87
N TYR A 120 17.22 -1.95 -23.11
CA TYR A 120 18.22 -2.16 -22.05
C TYR A 120 19.34 -1.13 -22.09
N SER A 121 19.32 -0.16 -23.01
CA SER A 121 20.23 0.98 -22.97
C SER A 121 19.95 1.85 -21.73
N ARG A 122 20.92 2.69 -21.37
CA ARG A 122 20.81 3.60 -20.24
C ARG A 122 19.62 4.55 -20.38
N GLU A 123 19.44 5.14 -21.56
CA GLU A 123 18.37 6.08 -21.88
C GLU A 123 17.00 5.41 -21.80
N GLU A 124 16.86 4.18 -22.32
CA GLU A 124 15.61 3.42 -22.27
C GLU A 124 15.24 3.02 -20.85
N ARG A 125 16.21 2.56 -20.06
CA ARG A 125 16.03 2.23 -18.63
C ARG A 125 15.61 3.48 -17.84
N ASN A 126 16.28 4.60 -18.05
CA ASN A 126 15.92 5.88 -17.42
C ASN A 126 14.49 6.31 -17.79
N ARG A 127 14.12 6.19 -19.06
CA ARG A 127 12.77 6.50 -19.55
C ARG A 127 11.71 5.57 -18.93
N HIS A 128 12.00 4.28 -18.85
CA HIS A 128 11.11 3.29 -18.23
C HIS A 128 10.88 3.62 -16.75
N LEU A 129 11.94 3.88 -15.98
CA LEU A 129 11.82 4.23 -14.56
C LEU A 129 11.11 5.56 -14.34
N LYS A 130 11.28 6.54 -15.24
CA LYS A 130 10.49 7.78 -15.20
C LYS A 130 8.99 7.51 -15.38
N ARG A 131 8.60 6.64 -16.31
CA ARG A 131 7.19 6.23 -16.51
C ARG A 131 6.63 5.51 -15.29
N VAL A 132 7.39 4.58 -14.71
CA VAL A 132 7.03 3.92 -13.44
C VAL A 132 6.84 4.94 -12.33
N GLY A 133 7.70 5.95 -12.23
CA GLY A 133 7.54 7.00 -11.25
C GLY A 133 6.28 7.85 -11.43
N HIS A 134 5.86 8.14 -12.67
CA HIS A 134 4.56 8.78 -12.93
C HIS A 134 3.37 7.89 -12.51
N LEU A 135 3.46 6.59 -12.72
CA LEU A 135 2.46 5.64 -12.23
C LEU A 135 2.38 5.67 -10.70
N ILE A 136 3.53 5.60 -10.01
CA ILE A 136 3.58 5.68 -8.55
C ILE A 136 3.01 7.01 -8.05
N GLN A 137 3.38 8.13 -8.66
CA GLN A 137 2.83 9.44 -8.30
C GLN A 137 1.29 9.47 -8.47
N THR A 138 0.77 8.87 -9.53
CA THR A 138 -0.68 8.77 -9.77
C THR A 138 -1.38 7.93 -8.69
N LEU A 139 -0.78 6.82 -8.27
CA LEU A 139 -1.27 6.00 -7.15
C LEU A 139 -1.24 6.78 -5.83
N GLN A 140 -0.15 7.50 -5.56
CA GLN A 140 -0.03 8.34 -4.36
C GLN A 140 -1.07 9.47 -4.34
N ASN A 141 -1.39 10.09 -5.47
CA ASN A 141 -2.47 11.08 -5.57
C ASN A 141 -3.84 10.50 -5.17
N ASN A 142 -3.99 9.17 -5.28
CA ASN A 142 -5.17 8.42 -4.83
C ASN A 142 -4.99 7.79 -3.43
N SER A 143 -3.97 8.20 -2.67
CA SER A 143 -3.64 7.70 -1.32
C SER A 143 -3.23 6.23 -1.28
N ILE A 144 -2.71 5.71 -2.39
CA ILE A 144 -2.23 4.33 -2.50
C ILE A 144 -0.72 4.33 -2.28
N SER A 145 -0.26 3.59 -1.28
CA SER A 145 1.16 3.32 -1.07
C SER A 145 1.64 2.24 -2.04
N THR A 146 2.95 2.15 -2.25
CA THR A 146 3.52 1.20 -3.23
C THR A 146 4.70 0.42 -2.66
N VAL A 147 4.81 -0.84 -3.09
CA VAL A 147 5.98 -1.71 -2.90
C VAL A 147 6.54 -2.03 -4.29
N ALA A 148 7.56 -1.28 -4.70
CA ALA A 148 8.10 -1.30 -6.05
C ALA A 148 9.50 -1.96 -6.07
N SER A 149 9.75 -2.87 -7.01
CA SER A 149 11.04 -3.58 -7.14
C SER A 149 11.61 -3.51 -8.54
N PHE A 150 12.76 -2.87 -8.66
CA PHE A 150 13.45 -2.65 -9.93
C PHE A 150 14.95 -2.84 -9.74
N ILE A 151 15.67 -3.15 -10.82
CA ILE A 151 17.15 -3.11 -10.76
C ILE A 151 17.60 -1.67 -10.51
N SER A 152 16.98 -0.71 -11.21
CA SER A 152 17.27 0.72 -11.16
C SER A 152 18.76 1.05 -10.99
N PRO A 153 19.62 0.66 -11.96
CA PRO A 153 21.07 0.63 -11.77
C PRO A 153 21.69 2.03 -11.61
N TYR A 154 21.12 3.05 -12.25
CA TYR A 154 21.71 4.39 -12.27
C TYR A 154 21.17 5.28 -11.14
N ARG A 155 22.06 5.98 -10.43
CA ARG A 155 21.74 6.97 -9.39
C ARG A 155 20.84 8.07 -9.91
N GLU A 156 21.05 8.51 -11.15
CA GLU A 156 20.24 9.53 -11.82
C GLU A 156 18.75 9.18 -11.81
N SER A 157 18.40 7.95 -12.23
CA SER A 157 17.00 7.49 -12.25
C SER A 157 16.36 7.44 -10.86
N ARG A 158 17.11 6.95 -9.86
CA ARG A 158 16.63 6.89 -8.46
C ARG A 158 16.49 8.28 -7.84
N LYS A 159 17.38 9.22 -8.19
CA LYS A 159 17.28 10.63 -7.78
C LYS A 159 16.02 11.27 -8.39
N ALA A 160 15.82 11.13 -9.70
CA ALA A 160 14.64 11.65 -10.38
C ALA A 160 13.33 11.06 -9.82
N LEU A 161 13.32 9.76 -9.48
CA LEU A 161 12.19 9.14 -8.81
C LEU A 161 11.93 9.75 -7.44
N ARG A 162 12.96 9.91 -6.60
CA ARG A 162 12.85 10.52 -5.27
C ARG A 162 12.32 11.96 -5.33
N GLU A 163 12.67 12.71 -6.37
CA GLU A 163 12.16 14.07 -6.59
C GLU A 163 10.70 14.10 -7.07
N MET A 164 10.22 13.02 -7.68
CA MET A 164 8.88 12.93 -8.28
C MET A 164 7.81 12.38 -7.33
N VAL A 165 8.17 11.47 -6.41
CA VAL A 165 7.21 10.77 -5.54
C VAL A 165 7.39 11.19 -4.08
N HIS A 166 6.29 11.15 -3.32
CA HIS A 166 6.28 11.52 -1.91
C HIS A 166 6.72 10.34 -1.04
N ASN A 167 7.40 10.62 0.09
CA ASN A 167 7.80 9.60 1.07
C ASN A 167 8.49 8.38 0.42
N ASN A 168 9.47 8.66 -0.45
CA ASN A 168 10.21 7.64 -1.17
C ASN A 168 11.28 7.01 -0.27
N ILE A 169 11.12 5.72 0.03
CA ILE A 169 11.98 4.94 0.91
C ILE A 169 12.77 3.98 0.02
N VAL A 170 14.04 4.28 -0.20
CA VAL A 170 14.94 3.44 -0.97
C VAL A 170 15.43 2.30 -0.09
N VAL A 171 15.02 1.09 -0.46
CA VAL A 171 15.46 -0.17 0.15
C VAL A 171 16.54 -0.77 -0.74
N TYR A 172 17.79 -0.65 -0.33
CA TYR A 172 18.91 -1.26 -1.06
C TYR A 172 19.07 -2.72 -0.65
N ILE A 173 18.79 -3.62 -1.59
CA ILE A 173 19.04 -5.05 -1.46
C ILE A 173 20.45 -5.32 -1.96
N LYS A 174 21.38 -5.38 -0.99
CA LYS A 174 22.79 -5.61 -1.20
C LYS A 174 23.07 -7.12 -1.20
N ALA A 175 23.84 -7.53 -2.19
CA ALA A 175 24.37 -8.87 -2.36
C ALA A 175 25.63 -8.73 -3.23
N ASP A 176 26.66 -9.52 -2.97
CA ASP A 176 27.78 -9.60 -3.89
C ASP A 176 27.38 -10.24 -5.23
N ILE A 177 28.15 -9.96 -6.29
CA ILE A 177 27.84 -10.45 -7.64
C ILE A 177 27.98 -11.97 -7.72
N GLU A 178 28.91 -12.56 -6.98
CA GLU A 178 29.17 -14.00 -7.00
C GLU A 178 28.01 -14.79 -6.37
N THR A 179 27.40 -14.27 -5.32
CA THR A 179 26.18 -14.79 -4.70
C THR A 179 24.99 -14.60 -5.63
N CYS A 180 24.88 -13.45 -6.31
CA CYS A 180 23.85 -13.24 -7.31
C CYS A 180 23.94 -14.24 -8.48
N LYS A 181 25.16 -14.54 -8.97
CA LYS A 181 25.40 -15.58 -9.98
C LYS A 181 24.99 -16.95 -9.48
N LYS A 182 25.42 -17.34 -8.27
CA LYS A 182 25.05 -18.64 -7.65
C LYS A 182 23.53 -18.80 -7.48
N ARG A 183 22.80 -17.71 -7.22
CA ARG A 183 21.34 -17.69 -7.06
C ARG A 183 20.57 -17.64 -8.39
N ASP A 184 21.26 -17.46 -9.51
CA ASP A 184 20.61 -17.28 -10.81
C ASP A 184 20.14 -18.58 -11.43
N THR A 185 18.91 -18.97 -11.09
CA THR A 185 18.26 -20.19 -11.60
C THR A 185 17.95 -20.16 -13.10
N HIS A 186 18.04 -18.99 -13.75
CA HIS A 186 17.69 -18.83 -15.17
C HIS A 186 18.92 -18.71 -16.08
N GLY A 187 20.14 -18.76 -15.53
CA GLY A 187 21.39 -18.68 -16.27
C GLY A 187 21.58 -17.35 -17.03
N ASN A 188 20.97 -16.27 -16.56
CA ASN A 188 21.10 -14.94 -17.15
C ASN A 188 22.52 -14.39 -17.05
N TYR A 189 23.23 -14.64 -15.93
CA TYR A 189 24.61 -14.21 -15.76
C TYR A 189 25.55 -14.93 -16.73
N ASP A 190 25.36 -16.23 -16.97
CA ASP A 190 26.17 -17.00 -17.92
C ASP A 190 25.93 -16.52 -19.36
N LYS A 191 24.66 -16.29 -19.74
CA LYS A 191 24.30 -15.69 -21.04
C LYS A 191 24.89 -14.30 -21.22
N ALA A 192 24.91 -13.49 -20.16
CA ALA A 192 25.54 -12.18 -20.18
C ALA A 192 27.06 -12.27 -20.37
N LEU A 193 27.73 -13.22 -19.72
CA LEU A 193 29.17 -13.49 -19.89
C LEU A 193 29.50 -14.01 -21.29
N ALA A 194 28.60 -14.80 -21.89
CA ALA A 194 28.69 -15.24 -23.28
C ALA A 194 28.40 -14.13 -24.31
N GLY A 195 27.98 -12.94 -23.86
CA GLY A 195 27.69 -11.80 -24.73
C GLY A 195 26.28 -11.78 -25.33
N GLU A 196 25.41 -12.72 -24.98
CA GLU A 196 24.03 -12.82 -25.50
C GLU A 196 23.13 -11.70 -24.97
N TYR A 197 23.41 -11.22 -23.75
CA TYR A 197 22.67 -10.13 -23.11
C TYR A 197 23.52 -8.86 -23.03
N PRO A 198 23.44 -7.97 -24.03
CA PRO A 198 24.15 -6.70 -24.00
C PRO A 198 23.60 -5.79 -22.88
N ASN A 199 24.48 -5.01 -22.26
CA ASN A 199 24.16 -4.10 -21.15
C ASN A 199 23.58 -4.81 -19.91
N PHE A 200 24.07 -6.01 -19.59
CA PHE A 200 23.63 -6.73 -18.40
C PHE A 200 24.25 -6.11 -17.14
N THR A 201 23.40 -5.69 -16.21
CA THR A 201 23.79 -4.99 -14.98
C THR A 201 24.73 -5.84 -14.12
N GLY A 202 25.89 -5.30 -13.79
CA GLY A 202 26.94 -5.99 -13.01
C GLY A 202 27.96 -6.75 -13.86
N ILE A 203 27.71 -6.94 -15.16
CA ILE A 203 28.64 -7.61 -16.08
C ILE A 203 29.13 -6.64 -17.16
N SER A 204 28.24 -6.26 -18.09
CA SER A 204 28.54 -5.36 -19.21
C SER A 204 27.96 -3.96 -19.04
N ASP A 205 27.18 -3.72 -17.97
CA ASP A 205 26.67 -2.41 -17.55
C ASP A 205 26.87 -2.23 -16.04
N VAL A 206 26.94 -0.98 -15.58
CA VAL A 206 27.24 -0.64 -14.18
C VAL A 206 26.01 -0.78 -13.28
N TYR A 207 26.23 -1.16 -12.03
CA TYR A 207 25.28 -0.93 -10.94
C TYR A 207 25.86 0.13 -10.00
N GLU A 208 25.29 1.32 -10.00
CA GLU A 208 25.75 2.38 -9.11
C GLU A 208 25.06 2.20 -7.76
N GLU A 209 25.79 1.80 -6.72
CA GLU A 209 25.18 1.63 -5.39
C GLU A 209 24.57 2.95 -4.86
N PRO A 210 23.41 2.89 -4.18
CA PRO A 210 22.76 4.08 -3.64
C PRO A 210 23.55 4.63 -2.45
N LYS A 211 23.95 5.91 -2.52
CA LYS A 211 24.68 6.60 -1.44
C LYS A 211 23.83 6.94 -0.22
N HIS A 212 22.52 7.07 -0.40
CA HIS A 212 21.56 7.50 0.62
C HIS A 212 20.30 6.64 0.55
N ALA A 213 20.43 5.37 0.91
CA ALA A 213 19.29 4.48 1.11
C ALA A 213 18.78 4.60 2.56
N GLU A 214 17.47 4.69 2.73
CA GLU A 214 16.84 4.68 4.07
C GLU A 214 17.02 3.32 4.75
N ILE A 215 17.02 2.24 3.97
CA ILE A 215 17.19 0.87 4.46
C ILE A 215 18.20 0.15 3.57
N ILE A 216 19.16 -0.53 4.19
CA ILE A 216 20.10 -1.42 3.51
C ILE A 216 19.88 -2.83 4.08
N ILE A 217 19.59 -3.78 3.21
CA ILE A 217 19.45 -5.20 3.54
C ILE A 217 20.59 -5.94 2.86
N ASP A 218 21.52 -6.46 3.64
CA ASP A 218 22.58 -7.33 3.16
C ASP A 218 22.10 -8.78 3.18
N THR A 219 21.72 -9.30 2.00
CA THR A 219 21.13 -10.64 1.85
C THR A 219 22.15 -11.77 1.93
N ASP A 220 23.42 -11.43 2.09
CA ASP A 220 24.47 -12.41 2.37
C ASP A 220 24.54 -12.70 3.89
N LEU A 221 23.97 -11.81 4.72
CA LEU A 221 23.99 -11.89 6.17
C LEU A 221 22.61 -12.08 6.81
N LEU A 222 21.55 -11.57 6.16
CA LEU A 222 20.20 -11.57 6.70
C LEU A 222 19.30 -12.60 6.01
N SER A 223 18.44 -13.25 6.79
CA SER A 223 17.34 -14.04 6.24
C SER A 223 16.25 -13.14 5.64
N VAL A 224 15.38 -13.74 4.82
CA VAL A 224 14.22 -13.03 4.25
C VAL A 224 13.30 -12.53 5.36
N GLU A 225 13.05 -13.35 6.38
CA GLU A 225 12.19 -13.01 7.52
C GLU A 225 12.74 -11.83 8.32
N GLU A 226 14.06 -11.79 8.55
CA GLU A 226 14.72 -10.68 9.23
C GLU A 226 14.62 -9.39 8.42
N ALA A 227 14.89 -9.46 7.11
CA ALA A 227 14.77 -8.32 6.21
C ALA A 227 13.33 -7.76 6.19
N VAL A 228 12.33 -8.64 6.10
CA VAL A 228 10.91 -8.27 6.13
C VAL A 228 10.56 -7.57 7.44
N LYS A 229 11.02 -8.10 8.58
CA LYS A 229 10.79 -7.51 9.90
C LYS A 229 11.41 -6.11 10.02
N ILE A 230 12.63 -5.91 9.52
CA ILE A 230 13.30 -4.61 9.52
C ILE A 230 12.48 -3.59 8.72
N ILE A 231 12.12 -3.93 7.48
CA ILE A 231 11.42 -3.03 6.57
C ILE A 231 10.01 -2.69 7.09
N THR A 232 9.25 -3.70 7.50
CA THR A 232 7.88 -3.49 8.00
C THR A 232 7.86 -2.69 9.30
N ASN A 233 8.81 -2.89 10.20
CA ASN A 233 8.92 -2.09 11.43
C ASN A 233 9.26 -0.62 11.13
N TYR A 234 10.14 -0.36 10.16
CA TYR A 234 10.43 1.00 9.71
C TYR A 234 9.15 1.68 9.18
N VAL A 235 8.40 1.01 8.30
CA VAL A 235 7.15 1.55 7.76
C VAL A 235 6.15 1.84 8.86
N LYS A 236 5.93 0.88 9.77
CA LYS A 236 4.99 1.05 10.89
C LYS A 236 5.36 2.25 11.74
N LYS A 237 6.63 2.35 12.16
CA LYS A 237 7.10 3.44 13.02
C LYS A 237 6.95 4.83 12.38
N HIS A 238 7.17 4.95 11.08
CA HIS A 238 7.26 6.26 10.42
C HIS A 238 5.98 6.71 9.72
N TYR A 239 5.13 5.79 9.28
CA TYR A 239 3.98 6.10 8.41
C TYR A 239 2.64 5.56 8.92
N ILE A 240 2.65 4.57 9.83
CA ILE A 240 1.43 3.96 10.36
C ILE A 240 1.33 4.32 11.84
N LYS A 241 0.60 5.40 12.14
CA LYS A 241 0.32 5.83 13.52
C LYS A 241 -0.85 5.06 14.12
#